data_AF-Q3A5G4-F1
#
_entry.id   AF-Q3A5G4-F1
#
_cell.length_a   1.000
_cell.length_b   1.000
_cell.length_c   1.000
_cell.angle_alpha   90.00
_cell.angle_beta   90.00
_cell.angle_gamma   90.00
#
_symmetry.space_group_name_H-M   'P 1'
#
loop_
_entity.id
_entity.type
_entity.pdbx_description
1 polymer ?
#
loop_
_entity_poly.entity_id
_entity_poly.type
_entity_poly.pdbx_seq_one_letter_code
_entity_poly.pdbx_strand_id
1 'polypeptide(L)'
;MKSEDGLFTTTILQTAAAFRLGHEAGANEDLIAIIDKLGKLLVAIPRETLADFATLMQVTFDAQKRQDHIGVADLLEYELLHKLQTAGLLID
;
A
#
# COMPACT_ATOMS: atom_id res chain seq x y z
N MET A 1 -10.79 -4.75 -19.98
CA MET A 1 -10.08 -5.65 -19.05
C MET A 1 -8.99 -4.80 -18.40
N LYS A 2 -9.07 -4.48 -17.10
CA LYS A 2 -7.99 -3.74 -16.43
C LYS A 2 -6.77 -4.67 -16.30
N SER A 3 -5.55 -4.15 -16.48
CA SER A 3 -4.32 -4.90 -16.17
C SER A 3 -4.27 -5.22 -14.67
N GLU A 4 -3.52 -6.26 -14.27
CA GLU A 4 -3.35 -6.61 -12.85
C GLU A 4 -2.77 -5.46 -12.02
N ASP A 5 -1.93 -4.63 -12.64
CA ASP A 5 -1.33 -3.43 -12.05
C ASP A 5 -2.37 -2.32 -11.85
N GLY A 6 -3.22 -2.08 -12.87
CA GLY A 6 -4.31 -1.12 -12.76
C GLY A 6 -5.35 -1.52 -11.73
N LEU A 7 -5.59 -2.82 -11.56
CA LEU A 7 -6.45 -3.32 -10.48
C LEU A 7 -5.81 -3.07 -9.11
N PHE A 8 -4.51 -3.33 -8.96
CA PHE A 8 -3.82 -3.13 -7.68
C PHE A 8 -3.79 -1.66 -7.27
N THR A 9 -3.47 -0.78 -8.21
CA THR A 9 -3.50 0.67 -8.02
C THR A 9 -4.90 1.13 -7.58
N THR A 10 -5.95 0.60 -8.25
CA THR A 10 -7.34 0.90 -7.86
C THR A 10 -7.61 0.46 -6.42
N THR A 11 -7.19 -0.75 -6.02
CA THR A 11 -7.36 -1.25 -4.65
C THR A 11 -6.69 -0.33 -3.63
N ILE A 12 -5.43 0.04 -3.85
CA ILE A 12 -4.68 0.93 -2.94
C ILE A 12 -5.40 2.27 -2.75
N LEU A 13 -5.86 2.90 -3.85
CA LEU A 13 -6.61 4.16 -3.80
C LEU A 13 -7.96 4.02 -3.10
N GLN A 14 -8.68 2.92 -3.34
CA GLN A 14 -9.96 2.65 -2.69
C GLN A 14 -9.80 2.44 -1.19
N THR A 15 -8.76 1.72 -0.76
CA THR A 15 -8.44 1.52 0.66
C THR A 15 -8.07 2.84 1.33
N ALA A 16 -7.26 3.67 0.69
CA ALA A 16 -6.94 5.00 1.20
C ALA A 16 -8.22 5.87 1.36
N ALA A 17 -9.10 5.87 0.36
CA ALA A 17 -10.39 6.56 0.45
C ALA A 17 -11.28 6.00 1.58
N ALA A 18 -11.31 4.68 1.76
CA ALA A 18 -12.09 4.03 2.81
C ALA A 18 -11.61 4.43 4.21
N PHE A 19 -10.29 4.50 4.44
CA PHE A 19 -9.73 5.04 5.70
C PHE A 19 -10.14 6.50 5.94
N ARG A 20 -10.12 7.35 4.90
CA ARG A 20 -10.55 8.76 5.03
C ARG A 20 -12.04 8.92 5.32
N LEU A 21 -12.87 7.99 4.83
CA LEU A 21 -14.31 7.98 5.06
C LEU A 21 -14.71 7.30 6.37
N GLY A 22 -13.77 6.75 7.14
CA GLY A 22 -14.06 6.02 8.38
C GLY A 22 -14.63 4.61 8.16
N HIS A 23 -14.46 4.03 6.98
CA HIS A 23 -14.88 2.66 6.66
C HIS A 23 -13.83 1.64 7.11
N GLU A 24 -13.46 1.69 8.39
CA GLU A 24 -12.27 1.04 8.96
C GLU A 24 -12.26 -0.49 8.78
N ALA A 25 -13.40 -1.16 8.96
CA ALA A 25 -13.49 -2.61 8.87
C ALA A 25 -13.07 -3.11 7.47
N GLY A 26 -13.68 -2.56 6.42
CA GLY A 26 -13.34 -2.91 5.03
C GLY A 26 -11.94 -2.43 4.64
N ALA A 27 -11.55 -1.22 5.09
CA ALA A 27 -10.21 -0.69 4.80
C ALA A 27 -9.10 -1.56 5.40
N ASN A 28 -9.32 -2.13 6.59
CA ASN A 28 -8.37 -3.05 7.22
C ASN A 28 -8.30 -4.39 6.49
N GLU A 29 -9.42 -4.93 6.01
CA GLU A 29 -9.44 -6.14 5.17
C GLU A 29 -8.65 -5.91 3.86
N ASP A 30 -8.89 -4.79 3.19
CA ASP A 30 -8.18 -4.45 1.96
C ASP A 30 -6.69 -4.20 2.23
N LEU A 31 -6.33 -3.58 3.36
CA LEU A 31 -4.94 -3.36 3.74
C LEU A 31 -4.18 -4.68 3.91
N ILE A 32 -4.80 -5.70 4.49
CA ILE A 32 -4.22 -7.05 4.58
C ILE A 32 -3.98 -7.61 3.17
N ALA A 33 -4.96 -7.51 2.27
CA ALA A 33 -4.82 -7.97 0.89
C ALA A 33 -3.70 -7.23 0.13
N ILE A 34 -3.52 -5.93 0.39
CA ILE A 34 -2.43 -5.14 -0.16
C ILE A 34 -1.09 -5.68 0.34
N ILE A 35 -0.95 -5.92 1.64
CA ILE A 35 0.29 -6.45 2.25
C ILE A 35 0.63 -7.83 1.68
N ASP A 36 -0.35 -8.71 1.53
CA ASP A 36 -0.14 -10.04 0.95
C ASP A 36 0.34 -9.96 -0.51
N LYS A 37 -0.21 -9.03 -1.30
CA LYS A 37 0.25 -8.82 -2.68
C LYS A 37 1.64 -8.19 -2.71
N LEU A 38 1.94 -7.21 -1.85
CA LEU A 38 3.29 -6.65 -1.70
C LEU A 38 4.30 -7.76 -1.37
N GLY A 39 3.98 -8.64 -0.42
CA GLY A 39 4.85 -9.75 -0.06
C GLY A 39 5.26 -10.62 -1.25
N LYS A 40 4.37 -10.80 -2.24
CA LYS A 40 4.66 -11.54 -3.48
C LYS A 40 5.50 -10.74 -4.47
N LEU A 41 5.23 -9.44 -4.61
CA LEU A 41 5.97 -8.55 -5.52
C LEU A 41 7.43 -8.33 -5.07
N LEU A 42 7.65 -8.25 -3.76
CA LEU A 42 8.94 -7.90 -3.19
C LEU A 42 9.93 -9.09 -3.10
N VAL A 43 9.55 -10.30 -3.52
CA VAL A 43 10.43 -11.48 -3.47
C VAL A 43 11.66 -11.35 -4.37
N ALA A 44 11.52 -10.62 -5.49
CA ALA A 44 12.53 -10.56 -6.55
C ALA A 44 13.23 -9.21 -6.69
N ILE A 45 13.02 -8.27 -5.76
CA ILE A 45 13.61 -6.93 -5.85
C ILE A 45 14.98 -6.84 -5.15
N PRO A 46 15.82 -5.86 -5.51
CA PRO A 46 17.09 -5.62 -4.83
C PRO A 46 16.91 -5.36 -3.33
N ARG A 47 17.90 -5.78 -2.54
CA ARG A 47 17.88 -5.67 -1.08
C ARG A 47 17.69 -4.22 -0.58
N GLU A 48 18.28 -3.26 -1.27
CA GLU A 48 18.15 -1.83 -0.92
C GLU A 48 16.71 -1.36 -1.10
N THR A 49 16.10 -1.66 -2.25
CA THR A 49 14.68 -1.40 -2.51
C THR A 49 13.78 -2.12 -1.49
N LEU A 50 14.09 -3.36 -1.13
CA LEU A 50 13.33 -4.11 -0.12
C LEU A 50 13.39 -3.45 1.26
N ALA A 51 14.54 -2.89 1.65
CA ALA A 51 14.67 -2.17 2.91
C ALA A 51 13.78 -0.92 2.95
N ASP A 52 13.69 -0.17 1.85
CA ASP A 52 12.83 1.00 1.76
C ASP A 52 11.34 0.65 1.90
N PHE A 53 10.90 -0.45 1.29
CA PHE A 53 9.54 -0.97 1.48
C PHE A 53 9.30 -1.42 2.91
N ALA A 54 10.26 -2.09 3.55
CA ALA A 54 10.14 -2.50 4.94
C ALA A 54 10.00 -1.29 5.89
N THR A 55 10.77 -0.23 5.67
CA THR A 55 10.62 1.02 6.42
C THR A 55 9.26 1.66 6.22
N LEU A 56 8.76 1.74 4.98
CA LEU A 56 7.42 2.28 4.72
C LEU A 56 6.33 1.47 5.46
N MET A 57 6.38 0.14 5.39
CA MET A 57 5.41 -0.72 6.07
C MET A 57 5.46 -0.57 7.59
N GLN A 58 6.65 -0.42 8.17
CA GLN A 58 6.78 -0.15 9.60
C GLN A 58 6.06 1.14 10.00
N VAL A 59 6.24 2.23 9.23
CA VAL A 59 5.55 3.51 9.48
C VAL A 59 4.04 3.37 9.32
N THR A 60 3.56 2.63 8.31
CA THR A 60 2.13 2.33 8.12
C THR A 60 1.55 1.55 9.29
N PHE A 61 2.26 0.55 9.81
CA PHE A 61 1.82 -0.21 10.98
C PHE A 61 1.79 0.64 12.26
N ASP A 62 2.75 1.55 12.42
CA ASP A 62 2.75 2.44 13.58
C ASP A 62 1.62 3.48 13.49
N ALA A 63 1.25 3.95 12.29
CA ALA A 63 0.05 4.78 12.08
C ALA A 63 -1.23 3.98 12.41
N GLN A 64 -1.34 2.75 11.93
CA GLN A 64 -2.45 1.83 12.26
C GLN A 64 -2.60 1.63 13.77
N LYS A 65 -1.52 1.36 14.51
CA LYS A 65 -1.56 1.18 15.98
C LYS A 65 -2.06 2.43 16.71
N ARG A 66 -1.83 3.62 16.17
CA ARG A 66 -2.32 4.90 16.71
C ARG A 66 -3.73 5.25 16.24
N GLN A 67 -4.38 4.39 15.45
CA GLN A 67 -5.66 4.67 14.79
C GLN A 67 -5.59 5.94 13.92
N ASP A 68 -4.42 6.23 13.36
CA ASP A 68 -4.17 7.38 12.49
C ASP A 68 -4.60 7.04 11.06
N HIS A 69 -5.91 6.95 10.83
CA HIS A 69 -6.46 6.51 9.54
C HIS A 69 -6.13 7.45 8.38
N ILE A 70 -6.02 8.76 8.65
CA ILE A 70 -5.57 9.73 7.65
C ILE A 70 -4.10 9.48 7.30
N GLY A 71 -3.23 9.27 8.29
CA GLY A 71 -1.84 8.92 8.06
C GLY A 71 -1.68 7.61 7.27
N VAL A 72 -2.48 6.58 7.58
CA VAL A 72 -2.49 5.33 6.79
C VAL A 72 -2.90 5.60 5.34
N ALA A 73 -3.94 6.40 5.11
CA ALA A 73 -4.41 6.72 3.77
C ALA A 73 -3.33 7.45 2.95
N ASP A 74 -2.62 8.42 3.55
CA ASP A 74 -1.57 9.17 2.87
C ASP A 74 -0.35 8.29 2.54
N LEU A 75 0.04 7.40 3.45
CA LEU A 75 1.11 6.44 3.21
C LEU A 75 0.77 5.45 2.08
N LEU A 76 -0.49 5.04 1.95
CA LEU A 76 -0.93 4.17 0.86
C LEU A 76 -0.98 4.90 -0.49
N GLU A 77 -1.63 6.05 -0.54
CA GLU A 77 -1.88 6.76 -1.81
C GLU A 77 -0.63 7.45 -2.35
N TYR A 78 0.18 8.08 -1.50
CA TYR A 78 1.29 8.88 -1.97
C TYR A 78 2.61 8.13 -1.87
N GLU A 79 2.92 7.51 -0.74
CA GLU A 79 4.23 6.89 -0.54
C GLU A 79 4.31 5.50 -1.17
N LEU A 80 3.33 4.63 -0.94
CA LEU A 80 3.36 3.26 -1.44
C LEU A 80 3.24 3.22 -2.98
N LEU A 81 2.27 3.95 -3.55
CA LEU A 81 2.12 4.00 -5.01
C LEU A 81 3.37 4.55 -5.68
N HIS A 82 3.91 5.66 -5.16
CA HIS A 82 5.14 6.24 -5.70
C HIS A 82 6.32 5.25 -5.64
N LYS A 83 6.49 4.53 -4.53
CA LYS A 83 7.54 3.50 -4.41
C LYS A 83 7.34 2.34 -5.37
N LEU A 84 6.10 1.89 -5.58
CA LEU A 84 5.79 0.82 -6.53
C LEU A 84 6.10 1.24 -7.98
N GLN A 85 5.75 2.47 -8.37
CA GLN A 85 6.04 3.02 -9.69
C GLN A 85 7.54 3.19 -9.92
N THR A 86 8.25 3.79 -8.96
CA THR A 86 9.71 4.01 -9.06
C THR A 86 10.51 2.71 -9.05
N ALA A 87 10.01 1.67 -8.38
CA ALA A 87 10.58 0.33 -8.43
C ALA A 87 10.23 -0.47 -9.70
N GLY A 88 9.41 0.08 -10.61
CA GLY A 88 8.95 -0.60 -11.81
C GLY A 88 7.97 -1.76 -11.53
N LEU A 89 7.35 -1.78 -10.36
CA LEU A 89 6.38 -2.79 -9.93
C LEU A 89 4.94 -2.44 -10.31
N LEU A 90 4.70 -1.21 -10.76
CA LEU A 90 3.46 -0.74 -11.36
C LEU A 90 3.80 0.08 -12.60
N ILE A 91 3.02 -0.10 -13.66
CA ILE A 91 3.09 0.69 -14.89
C ILE A 91 1.92 1.68 -14.88
N ASP A 92 2.19 2.95 -15.19
CA ASP A 92 1.19 4.01 -15.37
C ASP A 92 0.25 3.75 -16.57
#